data_AF-A0A423LN40-F1
#
_entry.id   AF-A0A423LN40-F1
#
_cell.length_a   1.000
_cell.length_b   1.000
_cell.length_c   1.000
_cell.angle_alpha   90.00
_cell.angle_beta   90.00
_cell.angle_gamma   90.00
#
_symmetry.space_group_name_H-M   'P 1'
#
loop_
_entity.id
_entity.type
_entity.pdbx_description
1 polymer ?
#
loop_
_entity_poly.entity_id
_entity_poly.type
_entity_poly.pdbx_seq_one_letter_code
_entity_poly.pdbx_strand_id
1 'polypeptide(L)'
;MKNTALILAMTAAFGTFNVAHAEGPDAATLKGMYDTGRNMSGLIKHCVDKGFLKADSTENANKMVAYVAGIPGGMDKSGGDKSEAQGRKGEVLTEGEYKNLEASLPANLDLKQWCEQADQGMRQGLKQVGL
;
A
#
# COMPACT_ATOMS: atom_id res chain seq x y z
N MET A 1 50.45 -34.49 -30.71
CA MET A 1 51.54 -34.36 -29.71
C MET A 1 51.66 -32.86 -29.43
N LYS A 2 51.63 -32.29 -28.23
CA LYS A 2 51.81 -32.79 -26.87
C LYS A 2 51.23 -31.71 -25.92
N ASN A 3 50.32 -32.13 -25.06
CA ASN A 3 50.12 -31.77 -23.64
C ASN A 3 50.12 -30.28 -23.23
N THR A 4 48.92 -29.71 -23.16
CA THR A 4 48.62 -28.56 -22.31
C THR A 4 48.62 -29.02 -20.85
N ALA A 5 49.59 -28.55 -20.06
CA ALA A 5 49.69 -28.86 -18.64
C ALA A 5 48.64 -28.07 -17.85
N LEU A 6 47.82 -28.82 -17.10
CA LEU A 6 47.09 -28.33 -15.93
C LEU A 6 48.05 -27.67 -14.94
N ILE A 7 47.68 -26.49 -14.43
CA ILE A 7 47.97 -26.14 -13.04
C ILE A 7 46.68 -25.58 -12.42
N LEU A 8 46.12 -26.39 -11.50
CA LEU A 8 45.19 -25.97 -10.47
C LEU A 8 45.88 -24.94 -9.57
N ALA A 9 45.21 -23.82 -9.31
CA ALA A 9 45.40 -23.08 -8.06
C ALA A 9 44.01 -22.72 -7.53
N MET A 10 43.50 -23.60 -6.66
CA MET A 10 42.40 -23.28 -5.77
C MET A 10 42.91 -22.33 -4.70
N THR A 11 42.49 -21.07 -4.72
CA THR A 11 42.52 -20.18 -3.56
C THR A 11 41.08 -19.85 -3.19
N ALA A 12 40.58 -20.59 -2.21
CA ALA A 12 39.37 -20.24 -1.48
C ALA A 12 39.65 -18.97 -0.66
N ALA A 13 39.16 -17.82 -1.14
CA ALA A 13 38.90 -16.67 -0.29
C ALA A 13 37.40 -16.64 0.00
N PHE A 14 37.03 -17.25 1.13
CA PHE A 14 35.73 -17.05 1.74
C PHE A 14 35.55 -15.57 2.09
N GLY A 15 34.36 -15.06 1.79
CA GLY A 15 33.68 -14.17 2.72
C GLY A 15 33.96 -12.68 2.58
N THR A 16 33.51 -12.10 1.47
CA THR A 16 32.63 -10.93 1.61
C THR A 16 31.43 -11.18 0.71
N PHE A 17 30.50 -12.01 1.20
CA PHE A 17 29.10 -11.80 0.83
C PHE A 17 28.83 -10.35 1.22
N ASN A 18 28.81 -9.45 0.23
CA ASN A 18 28.11 -8.21 0.39
C ASN A 18 26.69 -8.63 0.75
N VAL A 19 26.38 -8.55 2.04
CA VAL A 19 25.03 -8.51 2.55
C VAL A 19 24.42 -7.34 1.80
N ALA A 20 23.73 -7.65 0.70
CA ALA A 20 22.71 -6.77 0.17
C ALA A 20 21.78 -6.55 1.34
N HIS A 21 21.93 -5.39 1.98
CA HIS A 21 21.02 -4.99 3.03
C HIS A 21 19.66 -4.93 2.33
N ALA A 22 18.75 -5.82 2.72
CA ALA A 22 17.34 -5.62 2.49
C ALA A 22 16.93 -4.43 3.36
N GLU A 23 17.30 -3.23 2.92
CA GLU A 23 16.85 -1.99 3.53
C GLU A 23 15.33 -1.98 3.35
N GLY A 24 14.61 -1.92 4.46
CA GLY A 24 13.16 -1.80 4.44
C GLY A 24 12.70 -0.56 3.65
N PRO A 25 11.39 -0.38 3.44
CA PRO A 25 10.88 0.79 2.75
C PRO A 25 11.42 2.07 3.37
N ASP A 26 11.89 3.01 2.54
CA ASP A 26 12.39 4.30 3.02
C ASP A 26 11.24 5.13 3.66
N ALA A 27 11.61 6.18 4.40
CA ALA A 27 10.65 6.99 5.14
C ALA A 27 9.57 7.65 4.25
N ALA A 28 9.92 8.07 3.02
CA ALA A 28 8.97 8.67 2.11
C ALA A 28 7.98 7.62 1.58
N THR A 29 8.47 6.41 1.30
CA THR A 29 7.64 5.26 0.94
C THR A 29 6.67 4.90 2.07
N LEU A 30 7.13 4.83 3.32
CA LEU A 30 6.28 4.57 4.49
C LEU A 30 5.21 5.66 4.68
N LYS A 31 5.57 6.93 4.52
CA LYS A 31 4.63 8.04 4.58
C LYS A 31 3.56 7.94 3.48
N GLY A 32 3.98 7.67 2.24
CA GLY A 32 3.08 7.48 1.12
C GLY A 32 2.08 6.36 1.36
N MET A 33 2.54 5.21 1.87
CA MET A 33 1.65 4.10 2.26
C MET A 33 0.62 4.52 3.31
N TYR A 34 1.03 5.27 4.33
CA TYR A 34 0.11 5.76 5.35
C TYR A 34 -0.92 6.74 4.79
N ASP A 35 -0.49 7.76 4.05
CA ASP A 35 -1.37 8.77 3.46
C ASP A 35 -2.36 8.13 2.47
N THR A 36 -1.91 7.20 1.63
CA THR A 36 -2.78 6.43 0.72
C THR A 36 -3.75 5.56 1.52
N GLY A 37 -3.31 4.89 2.58
CA GLY A 37 -4.18 4.10 3.46
C GLY A 37 -5.27 4.95 4.11
N ARG A 38 -4.92 6.14 4.61
CA ARG A 38 -5.87 7.12 5.17
C ARG A 38 -6.84 7.64 4.11
N ASN A 39 -6.35 7.97 2.92
CA ASN A 39 -7.19 8.39 1.79
C ASN A 39 -8.19 7.29 1.38
N MET A 40 -7.73 6.04 1.28
CA MET A 40 -8.59 4.89 0.98
C MET A 40 -9.65 4.68 2.07
N SER A 41 -9.30 4.84 3.35
CA SER A 41 -10.30 4.82 4.44
C SER A 41 -11.34 5.93 4.28
N GLY A 42 -10.92 7.13 3.89
CA GLY A 42 -11.83 8.21 3.52
C GLY A 42 -12.76 7.83 2.37
N LEU A 43 -12.24 7.22 1.30
CA LEU A 43 -13.04 6.78 0.15
C LEU A 43 -14.06 5.69 0.53
N ILE A 44 -13.69 4.75 1.41
CA ILE A 44 -14.67 3.78 1.94
C ILE A 44 -15.76 4.48 2.75
N LYS A 45 -15.43 5.49 3.56
CA LYS A 45 -16.44 6.31 4.26
C LYS A 45 -17.34 7.06 3.27
N HIS A 46 -16.79 7.58 2.18
CA HIS A 46 -17.57 8.20 1.10
C HIS A 46 -18.59 7.21 0.49
N CYS A 47 -18.17 5.97 0.23
CA CYS A 47 -19.03 4.91 -0.27
C CYS A 47 -20.14 4.52 0.73
N VAL A 48 -19.85 4.54 2.04
CA VAL A 48 -20.85 4.33 3.11
C VAL A 48 -21.82 5.52 3.19
N ASP A 49 -21.31 6.75 3.16
CA ASP A 49 -22.13 7.97 3.19
C ASP A 49 -23.10 8.03 1.99
N LYS A 50 -22.71 7.50 0.82
CA LYS A 50 -23.58 7.34 -0.37
C LYS A 50 -24.54 6.14 -0.30
N GLY A 51 -24.41 5.27 0.69
CA GLY A 51 -25.24 4.07 0.85
C GLY A 51 -24.88 2.90 -0.06
N PHE A 52 -23.69 2.91 -0.69
CA PHE A 52 -23.20 1.80 -1.51
C PHE A 52 -22.61 0.66 -0.67
N LEU A 53 -22.06 1.01 0.49
CA LEU A 53 -21.47 0.06 1.44
C LEU A 53 -22.16 0.13 2.80
N LYS A 54 -21.94 -0.91 3.61
CA LYS A 54 -22.43 -1.00 4.98
C LYS A 54 -21.43 -0.36 5.96
N ALA A 55 -21.90 -0.02 7.16
CA ALA A 55 -21.08 0.62 8.18
C ALA A 55 -19.83 -0.20 8.58
N ASP A 56 -19.90 -1.54 8.53
CA ASP A 56 -18.77 -2.43 8.83
C ASP A 56 -17.60 -2.27 7.84
N SER A 57 -17.84 -1.77 6.63
CA SER A 57 -16.78 -1.41 5.68
C SER A 57 -15.86 -0.31 6.26
N THR A 58 -16.41 0.65 7.00
CA THR A 58 -15.60 1.69 7.67
C THR A 58 -14.72 1.09 8.76
N GLU A 59 -15.22 0.10 9.51
CA GLU A 59 -14.42 -0.58 10.54
C GLU A 59 -13.25 -1.34 9.92
N ASN A 60 -13.48 -2.06 8.81
CA ASN A 60 -12.43 -2.76 8.08
C ASN A 60 -11.37 -1.80 7.55
N ALA A 61 -11.77 -0.68 6.97
CA ALA A 61 -10.83 0.33 6.51
C ALA A 61 -9.97 0.92 7.65
N ASN A 62 -10.59 1.16 8.82
CA ASN A 62 -9.86 1.62 10.01
C ASN A 62 -8.87 0.57 10.53
N LYS A 63 -9.23 -0.73 10.50
CA LYS A 63 -8.30 -1.82 10.86
C LYS A 63 -7.08 -1.85 9.95
N MET A 64 -7.27 -1.67 8.65
CA MET A 64 -6.16 -1.65 7.70
C MET A 64 -5.24 -0.45 7.94
N VAL A 65 -5.80 0.74 8.19
CA VAL A 65 -5.01 1.92 8.58
C VAL A 65 -4.22 1.66 9.85
N ALA A 66 -4.83 1.05 10.87
CA ALA A 66 -4.16 0.72 12.13
C ALA A 66 -3.02 -0.28 11.92
N TYR A 67 -3.22 -1.28 11.06
CA TYR A 67 -2.17 -2.23 10.66
C TYR A 67 -0.98 -1.52 10.03
N VAL A 68 -1.22 -0.67 9.01
CA VAL A 68 -0.16 0.11 8.34
C VAL A 68 0.56 1.02 9.35
N ALA A 69 -0.19 1.69 10.21
CA ALA A 69 0.32 2.57 11.27
C ALA A 69 1.19 1.86 12.33
N GLY A 70 1.11 0.53 12.41
CA GLY A 70 1.86 -0.33 13.30
C GLY A 70 3.14 -0.92 12.69
N ILE A 71 3.40 -0.68 11.40
CA ILE A 71 4.64 -1.12 10.75
C ILE A 71 5.84 -0.45 11.44
N PRO A 72 6.85 -1.22 11.91
CA PRO A 72 8.05 -0.67 12.51
C PRO A 72 8.80 0.25 11.53
N GLY A 73 9.40 1.33 12.03
CA GLY A 73 10.18 2.25 11.19
C GLY A 73 9.87 3.74 11.38
N GLY A 74 9.06 4.11 12.37
CA GLY A 74 8.79 5.53 12.65
C GLY A 74 7.94 6.21 11.59
N MET A 75 6.79 5.60 11.26
CA MET A 75 5.86 6.10 10.24
C MET A 75 5.46 7.54 10.50
N ASP A 76 5.74 8.41 9.53
CA ASP A 76 5.27 9.79 9.53
C ASP A 76 3.75 9.81 9.26
N LYS A 77 2.99 10.16 10.29
CA LYS A 77 1.52 10.23 10.24
C LYS A 77 1.00 11.62 9.89
N SER A 78 1.90 12.58 9.67
CA SER A 78 1.53 13.95 9.31
C SER A 78 0.79 13.97 7.97
N GLY A 79 -0.31 14.71 7.89
CA GLY A 79 -1.13 14.77 6.68
C GLY A 79 -2.18 13.66 6.54
N GLY A 80 -2.11 12.59 7.34
CA GLY A 80 -3.08 11.49 7.25
C GLY A 80 -4.54 11.92 7.45
N ASP A 81 -4.82 12.87 8.34
CA ASP A 81 -6.19 13.39 8.53
C ASP A 81 -6.68 14.20 7.33
N LYS A 82 -5.78 14.95 6.69
CA LYS A 82 -6.07 15.64 5.42
C LYS A 82 -6.37 14.61 4.33
N SER A 83 -5.56 13.57 4.21
CA SER A 83 -5.75 12.51 3.21
C SER A 83 -7.08 11.78 3.40
N GLU A 84 -7.45 11.44 4.64
CA GLU A 84 -8.76 10.85 4.95
C GLU A 84 -9.91 11.81 4.62
N ALA A 85 -9.79 13.08 4.98
CA ALA A 85 -10.83 14.08 4.70
C ALA A 85 -11.06 14.27 3.19
N GLN A 86 -9.98 14.28 2.39
CA GLN A 86 -10.09 14.33 0.92
C GLN A 86 -10.71 13.04 0.36
N GLY A 87 -10.32 11.88 0.88
CA GLY A 87 -10.96 10.61 0.51
C GLY A 87 -12.46 10.63 0.78
N ARG A 88 -12.90 11.17 1.92
CA ARG A 88 -14.33 11.28 2.25
C ARG A 88 -15.11 12.19 1.29
N LYS A 89 -14.43 13.13 0.63
CA LYS A 89 -15.02 13.96 -0.44
C LYS A 89 -15.08 13.25 -1.79
N GLY A 90 -14.56 12.03 -1.91
CA GLY A 90 -14.48 11.29 -3.18
C GLY A 90 -13.24 11.65 -4.01
N GLU A 91 -12.17 12.12 -3.37
CA GLU A 91 -10.90 12.42 -4.05
C GLU A 91 -9.85 11.35 -3.74
N VAL A 92 -9.30 10.73 -4.79
CA VAL A 92 -8.24 9.74 -4.70
C VAL A 92 -6.86 10.40 -4.73
N LEU A 93 -5.99 9.98 -3.80
CA LEU A 93 -4.58 10.38 -3.79
C LEU A 93 -3.80 9.51 -4.80
N THR A 94 -3.27 10.15 -5.83
CA THR A 94 -2.42 9.51 -6.85
C THR A 94 -1.23 10.42 -7.16
N GLU A 95 -0.02 9.86 -7.11
CA GLU A 95 1.23 10.60 -7.40
C GLU A 95 1.38 11.92 -6.61
N GLY A 96 0.84 11.99 -5.39
CA GLY A 96 0.88 13.17 -4.53
C GLY A 96 -0.22 14.22 -4.80
N GLU A 97 -1.09 13.98 -5.77
CA GLU A 97 -2.23 14.84 -6.11
C GLU A 97 -3.57 14.21 -5.74
N TYR A 98 -4.55 15.05 -5.40
CA TYR A 98 -5.93 14.63 -5.19
C TYR A 98 -6.72 14.81 -6.49
N LYS A 99 -7.28 13.72 -7.00
CA LYS A 99 -8.11 13.73 -8.22
C LYS A 99 -9.51 13.26 -7.89
N ASN A 100 -10.53 13.81 -8.55
CA ASN A 100 -11.90 13.35 -8.36
C ASN A 100 -12.00 11.88 -8.82
N LEU A 101 -12.40 10.99 -7.92
CA LEU A 101 -12.46 9.55 -8.20
C LEU A 101 -13.43 9.25 -9.34
N GLU A 102 -14.68 9.69 -9.22
CA GLU A 102 -15.76 9.37 -10.15
C GLU A 102 -15.46 9.85 -11.57
N ALA A 103 -14.88 11.04 -11.72
CA ALA A 103 -14.44 11.57 -13.01
C ALA A 103 -13.21 10.85 -13.59
N SER A 104 -12.46 10.11 -12.78
CA SER A 104 -11.26 9.38 -13.17
C SER A 104 -11.49 7.88 -13.40
N LEU A 105 -12.72 7.39 -13.19
CA LEU A 105 -13.06 5.99 -13.41
C LEU A 105 -13.06 5.65 -14.91
N PRO A 106 -12.66 4.42 -15.28
CA PRO A 106 -12.82 3.97 -16.67
C PRO A 106 -14.31 3.86 -17.01
N ALA A 107 -14.66 4.07 -18.29
CA ALA A 107 -16.05 4.19 -18.74
C ALA A 107 -16.95 2.98 -18.44
N ASN A 108 -16.37 1.80 -18.18
CA ASN A 108 -17.07 0.57 -17.86
C ASN A 108 -17.18 0.28 -16.35
N LEU A 109 -16.80 1.23 -15.50
CA LEU A 109 -16.83 1.10 -14.05
C LEU A 109 -17.54 2.29 -13.43
N ASP A 110 -18.69 2.06 -12.83
CA ASP A 110 -19.38 3.09 -12.04
C ASP A 110 -18.83 3.18 -10.61
N LEU A 111 -19.20 4.25 -9.90
CA LEU A 111 -18.73 4.49 -8.53
C LEU A 111 -19.19 3.40 -7.55
N LYS A 112 -20.39 2.83 -7.72
CA LYS A 112 -20.90 1.78 -6.84
C LYS A 112 -20.10 0.49 -7.01
N GLN A 113 -19.84 0.08 -8.24
CA GLN A 113 -19.00 -1.06 -8.57
C GLN A 113 -17.57 -0.87 -8.04
N TRP A 114 -17.01 0.33 -8.19
CA TRP A 114 -15.70 0.65 -7.61
C TRP A 114 -15.71 0.50 -6.08
N CYS A 115 -16.73 1.03 -5.39
CA CYS A 115 -16.87 0.92 -3.95
C CYS A 115 -16.95 -0.54 -3.48
N GLU A 116 -17.74 -1.37 -4.16
CA GLU A 116 -17.87 -2.80 -3.87
C GLU A 116 -16.54 -3.54 -4.06
N GLN A 117 -15.80 -3.24 -5.13
CA GLN A 117 -14.49 -3.82 -5.38
C GLN A 117 -13.46 -3.37 -4.35
N ALA A 118 -13.47 -2.09 -3.96
CA ALA A 118 -12.57 -1.53 -2.95
C ALA A 118 -12.81 -2.18 -1.58
N ASP A 119 -14.07 -2.34 -1.16
CA ASP A 119 -14.42 -3.05 0.09
C ASP A 119 -14.00 -4.52 0.05
N GLN A 120 -14.25 -5.20 -1.07
CA GLN A 120 -13.81 -6.59 -1.23
C GLN A 120 -12.29 -6.71 -1.11
N GLY A 121 -11.54 -5.84 -1.80
CA GLY A 121 -10.09 -5.78 -1.72
C GLY A 121 -9.61 -5.51 -0.29
N MET A 122 -10.24 -4.58 0.42
CA MET A 122 -9.95 -4.26 1.82
C MET A 122 -10.13 -5.49 2.72
N ARG A 123 -11.26 -6.20 2.61
CA ARG A 123 -11.54 -7.41 3.38
C ARG A 123 -10.58 -8.54 3.06
N GLN A 124 -10.19 -8.70 1.81
CA GLN A 124 -9.20 -9.70 1.41
C GLN A 124 -7.81 -9.37 1.97
N GLY A 125 -7.40 -8.11 1.91
CA GLY A 125 -6.15 -7.64 2.48
C GLY A 125 -6.07 -7.89 3.99
N LEU A 126 -7.14 -7.57 4.73
CA LEU A 126 -7.22 -7.87 6.17
C LEU A 126 -7.03 -9.35 6.46
N LYS A 127 -7.73 -10.24 5.73
CA LYS A 127 -7.56 -11.69 5.89
C LYS A 127 -6.13 -12.15 5.65
N GLN A 128 -5.43 -11.57 4.67
CA GLN A 128 -4.04 -11.91 4.37
C GLN A 128 -3.08 -11.54 5.51
N VAL A 129 -3.39 -10.49 6.28
CA VAL A 129 -2.60 -10.05 7.44
C VAL A 129 -3.14 -10.59 8.77
N GLY A 130 -4.12 -11.50 8.75
CA GLY A 130 -4.67 -12.15 9.93
C GLY A 130 -5.67 -11.32 10.74
N LEU A 131 -6.37 -10.38 10.09
CA LEU A 131 -7.37 -9.47 10.70
C LEU A 131 -8.80 -9.64 10.16
#